data_AF-A0A7X2L5D1-F1
#
_entry.id   AF-A0A7X2L5D1-F1
#
_cell.length_a   1.000
_cell.length_b   1.000
_cell.length_c   1.000
_cell.angle_alpha   90.00
_cell.angle_beta   90.00
_cell.angle_gamma   90.00
#
_symmetry.space_group_name_H-M   'P 1'
#
loop_
_entity.id
_entity.type
_entity.pdbx_description
1 polymer ?
#
loop_
_entity_poly.entity_id
_entity_poly.type
_entity_poly.pdbx_seq_one_letter_code
_entity_poly.pdbx_strand_id
1 'polypeptide(L)'
;MDYTKCFKEVLLKYSFIDPIVELIRHNENITYKVKEKGSADTYLLRMHKPVTKNMQGMHNTREAIQSELEYLLAWSVHSDLPVQIPVSNLNGKLVTSVVIECEEVHCSVLKWIVPLWPKVNCEILYYPFTLILFPEE
;
A
#
# COMPACT_ATOMS: atom_id res chain seq x y z
N MET A 1 10.77 11.12 14.27
CA MET A 1 10.87 10.48 12.95
C MET A 1 10.24 11.38 11.92
N ASP A 2 11.06 11.93 11.02
CA ASP A 2 10.60 12.68 9.84
C ASP A 2 10.12 11.70 8.75
N TYR A 3 8.88 11.23 8.89
CA TYR A 3 8.27 10.34 7.88
C TYR A 3 8.20 10.98 6.49
N THR A 4 8.28 12.31 6.43
CA THR A 4 8.35 13.12 5.21
C THR A 4 9.56 12.80 4.33
N LYS A 5 10.70 12.38 4.91
CA LYS A 5 11.87 11.96 4.13
C LYS A 5 11.71 10.54 3.60
N CYS A 6 11.09 9.66 4.41
CA CYS A 6 10.89 8.27 4.04
C CYS A 6 10.08 8.12 2.75
N PHE A 7 8.88 8.72 2.68
CA PHE A 7 8.04 8.51 1.51
C PHE A 7 8.67 9.08 0.23
N LYS A 8 9.46 10.16 0.33
CA LYS A 8 10.17 10.74 -0.82
C LYS A 8 11.19 9.75 -1.39
N GLU A 9 12.01 9.15 -0.53
CA GLU A 9 12.97 8.11 -0.93
C GLU A 9 12.28 6.89 -1.56
N VAL A 10 11.10 6.52 -1.04
CA VAL A 10 10.32 5.43 -1.63
C VAL A 10 9.80 5.83 -3.01
N LEU A 11 9.22 7.03 -3.16
CA LEU A 11 8.63 7.49 -4.43
C LEU A 11 9.66 7.63 -5.54
N LEU A 12 10.91 7.98 -5.23
CA LEU A 12 12.01 8.01 -6.20
C LEU A 12 12.29 6.62 -6.84
N LYS A 13 11.87 5.53 -6.18
CA LYS A 13 11.99 4.17 -6.72
C LYS A 13 10.84 3.78 -7.64
N TYR A 14 9.87 4.67 -7.86
CA TYR A 14 8.74 4.49 -8.75
C TYR A 14 8.75 5.56 -9.85
N SER A 15 8.09 5.28 -10.98
CA SER A 15 8.04 6.18 -12.14
C SER A 15 7.06 7.35 -11.99
N PHE A 16 6.79 7.82 -10.76
CA PHE A 16 5.79 8.87 -10.53
C PHE A 16 6.28 10.24 -11.01
N ILE A 17 5.40 10.99 -11.69
CA ILE A 17 5.68 12.35 -12.19
C ILE A 17 4.99 13.40 -11.29
N ASP A 18 5.78 14.21 -10.58
CA ASP A 18 5.28 15.26 -9.65
C ASP A 18 4.15 14.74 -8.71
N PRO A 19 4.43 13.68 -7.91
CA PRO A 19 3.40 13.07 -7.06
C PRO A 19 2.99 13.96 -5.89
N ILE A 20 1.68 14.12 -5.72
CA ILE A 20 1.05 14.75 -4.56
C ILE A 20 0.80 13.66 -3.51
N VAL A 21 1.31 13.87 -2.30
CA VAL A 21 1.27 12.86 -1.23
C VAL A 21 0.47 13.37 -0.05
N GLU A 22 -0.51 12.59 0.40
CA GLU A 22 -1.38 12.92 1.53
C GLU A 22 -1.35 11.78 2.55
N LEU A 23 -1.15 12.08 3.84
CA LEU A 23 -1.20 11.05 4.89
C LEU A 23 -2.65 10.67 5.20
N ILE A 24 -2.99 9.38 5.12
CA ILE A 24 -4.35 8.88 5.42
C ILE A 24 -4.43 8.21 6.79
N ARG A 25 -3.44 7.38 7.16
CA ARG A 25 -3.49 6.57 8.39
C ARG A 25 -2.11 6.45 9.03
N HIS A 26 -2.07 6.39 10.36
CA HIS A 26 -0.83 6.34 11.15
C HIS A 26 -0.86 5.31 12.30
N ASN A 27 -1.89 4.46 12.41
CA ASN A 27 -2.12 3.68 13.64
C ASN A 27 -1.34 2.34 13.70
N GLU A 28 -1.39 1.53 12.64
CA GLU A 28 -0.69 0.22 12.58
C GLU A 28 0.33 0.18 11.44
N ASN A 29 -0.04 0.72 10.29
CA ASN A 29 0.82 0.99 9.15
C ASN A 29 0.66 2.46 8.78
N ILE A 30 1.76 3.10 8.38
CA ILE A 30 1.70 4.47 7.90
C ILE A 30 1.31 4.41 6.43
N THR A 31 0.14 4.96 6.11
CA THR A 31 -0.43 4.89 4.77
C THR A 31 -0.57 6.28 4.18
N TYR A 32 0.03 6.46 3.01
CA TYR A 32 -0.09 7.68 2.21
C TYR A 32 -0.91 7.43 0.96
N LYS A 33 -1.76 8.40 0.63
CA LYS A 33 -2.31 8.57 -0.70
C LYS A 33 -1.25 9.21 -1.57
N VAL A 34 -1.05 8.67 -2.75
CA VAL A 34 -0.15 9.23 -3.76
C VAL A 34 -0.97 9.47 -5.01
N LYS A 35 -1.03 10.71 -5.48
CA LYS A 35 -1.73 11.07 -6.70
C LYS A 35 -0.74 11.71 -7.66
N GLU A 36 -0.71 11.23 -8.89
CA GLU A 36 0.16 11.83 -9.90
C GLU A 36 -0.49 13.09 -10.49
N LYS A 37 0.29 14.16 -10.64
CA LYS A 37 -0.21 15.43 -11.15
C LYS A 37 -0.52 15.31 -12.63
N GLY A 38 -1.81 15.38 -12.97
CA GLY A 38 -2.30 15.19 -14.34
C GLY A 38 -2.81 13.78 -14.63
N SER A 39 -2.65 12.82 -13.71
CA SER A 39 -3.31 11.52 -13.81
C SER A 39 -4.60 11.47 -12.98
N ALA A 40 -5.56 10.71 -13.47
CA ALA A 40 -6.73 10.30 -12.69
C ALA A 40 -6.39 9.17 -11.71
N ASP A 41 -5.27 8.48 -11.92
CA ASP A 41 -4.86 7.37 -11.10
C ASP A 41 -4.43 7.83 -9.71
N THR A 42 -4.95 7.11 -8.72
CA THR A 42 -4.58 7.27 -7.32
C THR A 42 -3.90 6.00 -6.85
N TYR A 43 -2.90 6.16 -6.01
CA TYR A 43 -2.10 5.09 -5.45
C TYR A 43 -2.09 5.20 -3.93
N LEU A 44 -1.79 4.08 -3.30
CA LEU A 44 -1.74 3.92 -1.87
C LEU A 44 -0.35 3.37 -1.52
N LEU A 45 0.47 4.20 -0.90
CA LEU A 45 1.77 3.82 -0.36
C LEU A 45 1.60 3.37 1.09
N ARG A 46 1.90 2.10 1.37
CA ARG A 46 1.91 1.53 2.73
C ARG A 46 3.34 1.35 3.18
N MET A 47 3.66 1.94 4.32
CA MET A 47 4.91 1.66 5.03
C MET A 47 4.59 0.66 6.15
N HIS A 48 5.12 -0.55 6.00
CA HIS A 48 4.92 -1.68 6.92
C HIS A 48 5.91 -1.53 8.08
N LYS A 49 5.66 -0.51 8.92
CA LYS A 49 6.43 -0.24 10.12
C LYS A 49 5.50 -0.35 11.32
N PRO A 50 5.69 -1.34 12.22
CA PRO A 50 4.95 -1.38 13.46
C PRO A 50 5.37 -0.20 14.34
N VAL A 51 4.39 0.55 14.86
CA VAL A 51 4.61 1.68 15.78
C VAL A 51 5.18 1.20 17.13
N THR A 52 5.06 -0.10 17.44
CA THR A 52 5.44 -0.70 18.72
C THR A 52 6.42 -1.86 18.52
N LYS A 53 7.56 -1.88 19.23
CA LYS A 53 8.55 -2.98 19.17
C LYS A 53 7.97 -4.36 19.51
N ASN A 54 6.93 -4.42 20.35
CA ASN A 54 6.21 -5.66 20.67
C ASN A 54 5.31 -6.19 19.55
N MET A 55 5.16 -5.46 18.44
CA MET A 55 4.47 -5.89 17.22
C MET A 55 5.45 -6.21 16.08
N GLN A 56 6.75 -6.36 16.37
CA GLN A 56 7.70 -7.02 15.47
C GLN A 56 7.40 -8.53 15.45
N GLY A 57 6.27 -8.91 14.86
CA GLY A 57 5.95 -10.29 14.52
C GLY A 57 6.56 -10.70 13.17
N MET A 58 6.50 -12.00 12.88
CA MET A 58 6.94 -12.62 11.62
C MET A 58 6.30 -12.04 10.34
N HIS A 59 5.32 -11.15 10.45
CA HIS A 59 4.56 -10.57 9.34
C HIS A 59 5.14 -9.28 8.76
N ASN A 60 6.08 -8.63 9.45
CA ASN A 60 6.77 -7.44 8.92
C ASN A 60 8.07 -7.80 8.17
N THR A 61 8.34 -9.09 7.99
CA THR A 61 9.45 -9.52 7.14
C THR A 61 9.13 -9.22 5.69
N ARG A 62 10.17 -8.93 4.92
CA ARG A 62 10.04 -8.72 3.48
C ARG A 62 9.32 -9.88 2.79
N GLU A 63 9.57 -11.10 3.22
CA GLU A 63 9.02 -12.33 2.66
C GLU A 63 7.51 -12.46 2.93
N ALA A 64 7.06 -12.07 4.14
CA ALA A 64 5.65 -12.06 4.48
C ALA A 64 4.88 -11.01 3.66
N ILE A 65 5.42 -9.80 3.57
CA ILE A 65 4.83 -8.72 2.75
C ILE A 65 4.82 -9.13 1.27
N GLN A 66 5.92 -9.70 0.77
CA GLN A 66 5.99 -10.18 -0.62
C GLN A 66 4.92 -11.24 -0.90
N SER A 67 4.75 -12.22 -0.01
CA SER A 67 3.72 -13.26 -0.13
C SER A 67 2.30 -12.67 -0.14
N GLU A 68 2.02 -11.67 0.70
CA GLU A 68 0.74 -10.95 0.71
C GLU A 68 0.48 -10.25 -0.64
N LEU A 69 1.47 -9.53 -1.16
CA LEU A 69 1.34 -8.82 -2.43
C LEU A 69 1.19 -9.78 -3.62
N GLU A 70 1.92 -10.90 -3.63
CA GLU A 70 1.79 -11.95 -4.65
C GLU A 70 0.40 -12.58 -4.62
N TYR A 71 -0.15 -12.82 -3.42
CA TYR A 71 -1.50 -13.32 -3.25
C TYR A 71 -2.55 -12.34 -3.78
N LEU A 72 -2.42 -11.04 -3.43
CA LEU A 72 -3.29 -9.99 -3.95
C LEU A 72 -3.22 -9.85 -5.47
N LEU A 73 -2.01 -9.94 -6.02
CA LEU A 73 -1.81 -9.90 -7.48
C LEU A 73 -2.48 -11.09 -8.16
N ALA A 74 -2.29 -12.30 -7.64
CA ALA A 74 -2.94 -13.50 -8.17
C ALA A 74 -4.47 -13.38 -8.11
N TRP A 75 -5.03 -12.90 -7.00
CA TRP A 75 -6.46 -12.64 -6.88
C TRP A 75 -6.95 -11.58 -7.87
N SER A 76 -6.20 -10.50 -8.10
CA SER A 76 -6.59 -9.47 -9.07
C SER A 76 -6.65 -9.98 -10.51
N VAL A 77 -5.89 -11.03 -10.84
CA VAL A 77 -5.88 -11.65 -12.18
C VAL A 77 -6.98 -12.70 -12.32
N HIS A 78 -7.36 -13.36 -11.23
CA HIS A 78 -8.25 -14.53 -11.24
C HIS A 78 -9.67 -14.26 -10.73
N SER A 79 -9.98 -13.05 -10.26
CA SER A 79 -11.31 -12.71 -9.73
C SER A 79 -11.83 -11.39 -10.30
N ASP A 80 -13.14 -11.31 -10.49
CA ASP A 80 -13.84 -10.07 -10.87
C ASP A 80 -14.05 -9.12 -9.67
N LEU A 81 -13.49 -9.45 -8.51
CA LEU A 81 -13.58 -8.62 -7.31
C LEU A 81 -12.60 -7.44 -7.44
N PRO A 82 -13.04 -6.21 -7.14
CA PRO A 82 -12.15 -5.06 -7.10
C PRO A 82 -11.26 -5.14 -5.87
N VAL A 83 -10.09 -5.75 -6.04
CA VAL A 83 -9.02 -5.84 -5.05
C VAL A 83 -7.94 -4.79 -5.31
N GLN A 84 -7.16 -4.47 -4.29
CA GLN A 84 -5.98 -3.60 -4.44
C GLN A 84 -4.90 -4.30 -5.27
N ILE A 85 -4.46 -3.64 -6.35
CA ILE A 85 -3.45 -4.19 -7.26
C ILE A 85 -2.08 -3.64 -6.87
N PRO A 86 -1.10 -4.49 -6.52
CA PRO A 86 0.24 -4.01 -6.19
C PRO A 86 0.97 -3.48 -7.42
N VAL A 87 1.72 -2.40 -7.22
CA VAL A 87 2.51 -1.72 -8.25
C VAL A 87 3.97 -2.05 -8.06
N SER A 88 4.60 -2.55 -9.12
CA SER A 88 6.03 -2.81 -9.15
C SER A 88 6.82 -1.51 -9.13
N ASN A 89 7.94 -1.49 -8.42
CA ASN A 89 8.91 -0.39 -8.50
C ASN A 89 9.69 -0.44 -9.83
N LEU A 90 10.58 0.53 -10.04
CA LEU A 90 11.46 0.63 -11.22
C LEU A 90 12.34 -0.63 -11.46
N ASN A 91 12.56 -1.44 -10.43
CA ASN A 91 13.31 -2.69 -10.51
C ASN A 91 12.42 -3.93 -10.69
N GLY A 92 11.11 -3.75 -10.92
CA GLY A 92 10.15 -4.84 -11.07
C GLY A 92 9.77 -5.56 -9.77
N LYS A 93 10.15 -5.03 -8.60
CA LYS A 93 9.82 -5.63 -7.29
C LYS A 93 8.55 -5.02 -6.69
N LEU A 94 7.73 -5.85 -6.04
CA LEU A 94 6.50 -5.40 -5.35
C LEU A 94 6.80 -4.76 -4.00
N VAL A 95 7.79 -5.30 -3.27
CA VAL A 95 8.28 -4.73 -2.00
C VAL A 95 9.49 -3.84 -2.25
N THR A 96 9.44 -2.65 -1.66
CA THR A 96 10.50 -1.65 -1.69
C THR A 96 11.04 -1.41 -0.29
N SER A 97 12.30 -1.78 -0.03
CA SER A 97 12.98 -1.42 1.22
C SER A 97 13.66 -0.04 1.11
N VAL A 98 13.56 0.74 2.17
CA VAL A 98 14.31 1.99 2.38
C VAL A 98 14.93 2.00 3.77
N VAL A 99 16.14 2.56 3.91
CA VAL A 99 16.80 2.70 5.22
C VAL A 99 16.60 4.12 5.72
N ILE A 100 16.04 4.29 6.91
CA ILE A 100 15.75 5.58 7.52
C ILE A 100 16.33 5.56 8.92
N GLU A 101 17.22 6.52 9.24
CA GLU A 101 17.81 6.63 10.59
C GLU A 101 18.37 5.29 11.12
N CYS A 102 19.00 4.50 10.24
CA CYS A 102 19.56 3.17 10.49
C CYS A 102 18.55 2.02 10.70
N GLU A 103 17.27 2.23 10.42
CA GLU A 103 16.26 1.16 10.39
C GLU A 103 15.81 0.87 8.95
N GLU A 104 15.76 -0.41 8.57
CA GLU A 104 15.15 -0.83 7.31
C GLU A 104 13.63 -0.84 7.45
N VAL A 105 12.95 -0.15 6.52
CA VAL A 105 11.50 -0.10 6.44
C VAL A 105 11.06 -0.65 5.10
N HIS A 106 10.14 -1.60 5.14
CA HIS A 106 9.54 -2.19 3.95
C HIS A 106 8.28 -1.41 3.57
N CYS A 107 8.20 -1.07 2.30
CA CYS A 107 7.12 -0.29 1.73
C CYS A 107 6.51 -1.05 0.54
N SER A 108 5.21 -0.89 0.34
CA SER A 108 4.51 -1.36 -0.84
C SER A 108 3.62 -0.27 -1.40
N VAL A 109 3.47 -0.25 -2.72
CA VAL A 109 2.55 0.66 -3.42
C VAL A 109 1.45 -0.17 -4.04
N LEU A 110 0.22 0.24 -3.82
CA LEU A 110 -0.99 -0.40 -4.32
C LEU A 110 -1.79 0.62 -5.15
N LYS A 111 -2.44 0.19 -6.23
CA LYS A 111 -3.43 1.02 -6.91
C LYS A 111 -4.62 1.23 -6.00
N TRP A 112 -5.11 2.47 -5.97
CA TRP A 112 -6.33 2.80 -5.27
C TRP A 112 -7.52 2.25 -6.04
N ILE A 113 -8.33 1.43 -5.38
CA ILE A 113 -9.63 1.02 -5.91
C ILE A 113 -10.66 2.10 -5.57
N VAL A 114 -11.23 2.70 -6.61
CA VAL A 114 -12.46 3.48 -6.49
C VAL A 114 -13.62 2.49 -6.58
N PRO A 115 -14.48 2.35 -5.55
CA PRO A 115 -15.65 1.49 -5.68
C PRO A 115 -16.53 2.04 -6.80
N LEU A 116 -16.73 1.26 -7.86
CA LEU A 116 -17.61 1.59 -8.98
C LEU A 116 -19.09 1.31 -8.65
N TRP A 117 -19.40 0.84 -7.44
CA TRP A 117 -20.77 0.62 -7.01
C TRP A 117 -21.46 1.93 -6.58
N PRO A 118 -22.67 2.20 -7.08
CA PRO A 118 -23.42 3.40 -6.73
C PRO A 118 -23.95 3.26 -5.30
N LYS A 119 -23.25 3.83 -4.30
CA LYS A 119 -23.72 4.06 -2.91
C LYS A 119 -24.83 3.10 -2.45
N VAL A 120 -24.59 1.80 -2.53
CA VAL A 120 -25.33 0.82 -1.72
C VAL A 120 -24.46 0.61 -0.50
N ASN A 121 -25.09 0.51 0.66
CA ASN A 121 -24.49 0.37 1.99
C ASN A 121 -23.37 -0.68 2.02
N CYS A 122 -22.18 -0.35 1.54
CA CYS A 122 -21.00 -1.17 1.67
C CYS A 122 -20.35 -0.77 2.98
N GLU A 123 -20.46 -1.61 4.00
CA GLU A 123 -19.51 -1.53 5.10
C GLU A 123 -18.12 -1.77 4.52
N ILE A 124 -17.32 -0.71 4.50
CA ILE A 124 -15.90 -0.83 4.17
C ILE A 124 -15.28 -1.57 5.37
N LEU A 125 -15.27 -2.90 5.31
CA LEU A 125 -14.61 -3.72 6.30
C LEU A 125 -13.09 -3.57 6.09
N TYR A 126 -12.51 -2.61 6.81
CA TYR A 126 -11.07 -2.46 6.96
C TYR A 126 -10.54 -3.60 7.85
N TYR A 127 -10.40 -4.80 7.28
CA TYR A 127 -9.55 -5.81 7.90
C TYR A 127 -8.08 -5.32 7.86
N PRO A 128 -7.26 -5.63 8.87
CA PRO A 128 -6.02 -4.90 9.15
C PRO A 128 -4.96 -4.94 8.03
N PHE A 129 -5.13 -5.72 6.95
CA PHE A 129 -4.13 -5.89 5.89
C PHE A 129 -4.64 -5.84 4.45
N THR A 130 -5.96 -5.90 4.16
CA THR A 130 -6.46 -5.89 2.77
C THR A 130 -7.82 -5.19 2.68
N LEU A 131 -7.99 -4.31 1.69
CA LEU A 131 -9.31 -3.82 1.28
C LEU A 131 -9.95 -4.87 0.37
N ILE A 132 -10.92 -5.62 0.89
CA ILE A 132 -11.73 -6.56 0.10
C ILE A 132 -13.15 -6.03 0.09
N LEU A 133 -13.68 -5.73 -1.09
CA LEU A 133 -15.08 -5.38 -1.26
C LEU A 133 -15.87 -6.68 -1.46
N PHE A 134 -16.64 -7.08 -0.45
CA PHE A 134 -17.62 -8.14 -0.57
C PHE A 134 -19.00 -7.54 -0.91
N PRO A 135 -19.74 -8.09 -1.90
CA PRO A 135 -21.18 -7.93 -1.93
C PRO A 135 -21.79 -8.77 -0.80
N GLU A 136 -22.70 -8.21 0.01
CA GLU A 136 -23.59 -9.04 0.82
C GLU A 136 -24.58 -9.75 -0.11
N GLU A 137 -24.74 -11.06 0.08
CA GLU A 137 -25.85 -11.85 -0.46
C GLU A 137 -27.18 -11.51 0.23
#